data_AF-A0AA94JUC6-F1
#
_entry.id   AF-A0AA94JUC6-F1
#
_cell.length_a   1.000
_cell.length_b   1.000
_cell.length_c   1.000
_cell.angle_alpha   90.00
_cell.angle_beta   90.00
_cell.angle_gamma   90.00
#
_symmetry.space_group_name_H-M   'P 1'
#
loop_
_entity.id
_entity.type
_entity.pdbx_description
1 polymer ?
#
loop_
_entity_poly.entity_id
_entity_poly.type
_entity_poly.pdbx_seq_one_letter_code
_entity_poly.pdbx_strand_id
1 'polypeptide(L)'
;ALNDNQLDVQITQIEELLKEFTVVRNIYFTKDEYEYNLYWKIRKGLFPAVGAVRVKGTTVIIEDVAYPIECLAEATLELQNLFKKYDYTEALIFGHALEGNFHFVFTQDFSDAKEVKRYDNLMNEVVTSVAVKYEGSLKAEHGTGRNMAAFIEVE
;
A
#
# COMPACT_ATOMS: atom_id res chain seq x y z
N ALA A 1 -14.33 -7.26 -20.39
CA ALA A 1 -15.29 -8.23 -20.95
C ALA A 1 -15.12 -8.30 -22.47
N LEU A 2 -15.52 -9.39 -23.12
CA LEU A 2 -15.47 -9.47 -24.58
C LEU A 2 -16.63 -8.69 -25.23
N ASN A 3 -17.68 -8.34 -24.46
CA ASN A 3 -18.81 -7.48 -24.84
C ASN A 3 -19.59 -6.97 -23.60
N ASP A 4 -20.55 -6.06 -23.83
CA ASP A 4 -21.36 -5.43 -22.77
C ASP A 4 -22.26 -6.40 -22.01
N ASN A 5 -22.84 -7.39 -22.68
CA ASN A 5 -23.71 -8.39 -22.02
C ASN A 5 -22.92 -9.23 -21.02
N GLN A 6 -21.70 -9.64 -21.37
CA GLN A 6 -20.82 -10.35 -20.43
C GLN A 6 -20.41 -9.46 -19.25
N LEU A 7 -20.20 -8.16 -19.49
CA LEU A 7 -19.90 -7.22 -18.42
C LEU A 7 -21.07 -7.11 -17.43
N ASP A 8 -22.31 -7.01 -17.92
CA ASP A 8 -23.50 -6.95 -17.06
C ASP A 8 -23.69 -8.22 -16.21
N VAL A 9 -23.41 -9.39 -16.79
CA VAL A 9 -23.41 -10.66 -16.05
C VAL A 9 -22.36 -10.65 -14.95
N GLN A 10 -21.14 -10.20 -15.23
CA GLN A 10 -20.05 -10.12 -14.24
C GLN A 10 -20.38 -9.12 -13.13
N ILE A 11 -20.93 -7.96 -13.47
CA ILE A 11 -21.37 -6.95 -12.49
C ILE A 11 -22.41 -7.55 -11.55
N THR A 12 -23.45 -8.18 -12.09
CA THR A 12 -24.52 -8.79 -11.29
C THR A 12 -23.97 -9.88 -10.34
N GLN A 13 -23.06 -10.72 -10.84
CA GLN A 13 -22.42 -11.76 -10.03
C GLN A 13 -21.62 -11.17 -8.86
N ILE A 14 -20.87 -10.10 -9.10
CA ILE A 14 -20.08 -9.44 -8.06
C ILE A 14 -21.02 -8.75 -7.05
N GLU A 15 -22.05 -8.04 -7.51
CA GLU A 15 -23.03 -7.40 -6.64
C GLU A 15 -23.73 -8.40 -5.73
N GLU A 16 -24.10 -9.58 -6.24
CA GLU A 16 -24.70 -10.65 -5.42
C GLU A 16 -23.75 -11.14 -4.32
N LEU A 17 -22.48 -11.41 -4.67
CA LEU A 17 -21.47 -11.84 -3.70
C LEU A 17 -21.24 -10.78 -2.62
N LEU A 18 -21.27 -9.50 -3.00
CA LEU A 18 -21.00 -8.41 -2.07
C LEU A 18 -22.18 -8.11 -1.12
N LYS A 19 -23.40 -8.60 -1.39
CA LYS A 19 -24.57 -8.41 -0.49
C LYS A 19 -24.39 -9.01 0.89
N GLU A 20 -23.53 -10.02 1.03
CA GLU A 20 -23.23 -10.65 2.32
C GLU A 20 -22.45 -9.73 3.26
N PHE A 21 -21.83 -8.66 2.72
CA PHE A 21 -20.97 -7.76 3.48
C PHE A 21 -21.69 -6.45 3.81
N THR A 22 -21.46 -5.94 5.02
CA THR A 22 -21.84 -4.57 5.36
C THR A 22 -20.84 -3.60 4.72
N VAL A 23 -21.32 -2.80 3.77
CA VAL A 23 -20.48 -1.84 3.04
C VAL A 23 -20.56 -0.44 3.65
N VAL A 24 -19.44 0.28 3.67
CA VAL A 24 -19.37 1.68 4.13
C VAL A 24 -19.98 2.64 3.09
N ARG A 25 -19.96 2.25 1.82
CA ARG A 25 -20.58 2.97 0.69
C ARG A 25 -21.32 1.99 -0.21
N ASN A 26 -22.35 2.47 -0.88
CA ASN A 26 -23.06 1.68 -1.87
C ASN A 26 -22.10 1.20 -2.96
N ILE A 27 -22.26 -0.06 -3.36
CA ILE A 27 -21.52 -0.64 -4.48
C ILE A 27 -22.00 0.04 -5.76
N TYR A 28 -21.05 0.43 -6.60
CA TYR A 28 -21.33 1.17 -7.82
C TYR A 28 -20.36 0.72 -8.92
N PHE A 29 -20.93 0.35 -10.06
CA PHE A 29 -20.19 0.03 -11.29
C PHE A 29 -20.53 1.07 -12.37
N THR A 30 -19.52 1.45 -13.15
CA THR A 30 -19.67 2.38 -14.26
C THR A 30 -19.17 1.77 -15.56
N LYS A 31 -19.92 2.02 -16.64
CA LYS A 31 -19.49 1.78 -18.03
C LYS A 31 -19.05 3.07 -18.72
N ASP A 32 -19.15 4.22 -18.04
CA ASP A 32 -18.75 5.50 -18.58
C ASP A 32 -17.22 5.55 -18.73
N GLU A 33 -16.78 5.71 -19.97
CA GLU A 33 -15.37 5.78 -20.33
C GLU A 33 -14.62 6.90 -19.64
N TYR A 34 -15.24 8.06 -19.49
CA TYR A 34 -14.62 9.18 -18.79
C TYR A 34 -14.39 8.81 -17.32
N GLU A 35 -15.39 8.20 -16.69
CA GLU A 35 -15.36 7.89 -15.26
C GLU A 35 -14.33 6.80 -14.92
N TYR A 36 -14.34 5.65 -15.60
CA TYR A 36 -13.35 4.61 -15.31
C TYR A 36 -11.92 5.04 -15.66
N ASN A 37 -11.75 5.88 -16.70
CA ASN A 37 -10.43 6.42 -17.04
C ASN A 37 -9.93 7.40 -15.96
N LEU A 38 -10.83 8.15 -15.32
CA LEU A 38 -10.48 8.98 -14.17
C LEU A 38 -9.99 8.13 -13.00
N TYR A 39 -10.66 7.02 -12.67
CA TYR A 39 -10.20 6.10 -11.63
C TYR A 39 -8.83 5.49 -11.95
N TRP A 40 -8.59 5.10 -13.20
CA TRP A 40 -7.26 4.63 -13.61
C TRP A 40 -6.19 5.72 -13.50
N LYS A 41 -6.51 6.97 -13.85
CA LYS A 41 -5.60 8.10 -13.67
C LYS A 41 -5.26 8.33 -12.21
N ILE A 42 -6.25 8.27 -11.31
CA ILE A 42 -6.02 8.39 -9.86
C ILE A 42 -5.08 7.28 -9.38
N ARG A 43 -5.38 6.01 -9.69
CA ARG A 43 -4.53 4.86 -9.31
C ARG A 43 -3.09 5.02 -9.80
N LYS A 44 -2.89 5.36 -11.07
CA LYS A 44 -1.56 5.56 -11.66
C LYS A 44 -0.84 6.82 -11.13
N GLY A 45 -1.60 7.79 -10.64
CA GLY A 45 -1.09 9.07 -10.14
C GLY A 45 -0.66 9.06 -8.68
N LEU A 46 -0.92 7.99 -7.91
CA LEU A 46 -0.62 7.94 -6.47
C LEU A 46 0.86 8.19 -6.16
N PHE A 47 1.77 7.43 -6.79
CA PHE A 47 3.20 7.60 -6.57
C PHE A 47 3.73 8.98 -7.03
N PRO A 48 3.42 9.46 -8.25
CA PRO A 48 3.77 10.83 -8.66
C PRO A 48 3.21 11.93 -7.75
N ALA A 49 2.05 11.72 -7.11
CA ALA A 49 1.46 12.71 -6.21
C ALA A 49 2.35 12.96 -4.98
N VAL A 50 2.89 11.90 -4.36
CA VAL A 50 3.86 12.06 -3.24
C VAL A 50 5.11 12.79 -3.71
N GLY A 51 5.65 12.40 -4.87
CA GLY A 51 6.82 13.06 -5.45
C GLY A 51 6.60 14.54 -5.75
N ALA A 52 5.38 14.92 -6.15
CA ALA A 52 5.01 16.30 -6.48
C ALA A 52 4.89 17.21 -5.26
N VAL A 53 4.43 16.68 -4.12
CA VAL A 53 4.28 17.44 -2.87
C VAL A 53 5.46 17.30 -1.92
N ARG A 54 6.47 16.52 -2.31
CA ARG A 54 7.68 16.28 -1.52
C ARG A 54 8.38 17.59 -1.14
N VAL A 55 8.73 17.72 0.13
CA VAL A 55 9.57 18.81 0.64
C VAL A 55 10.96 18.77 -0.01
N LYS A 56 11.44 19.91 -0.52
CA LYS A 56 12.76 20.00 -1.13
C LYS A 56 13.84 19.59 -0.13
N GLY A 57 14.74 18.69 -0.54
CA GLY A 57 15.83 18.17 0.30
C GLY A 57 15.57 16.77 0.85
N THR A 58 14.32 16.31 0.87
CA THR A 58 13.98 14.92 1.24
C THR A 58 14.09 14.00 0.03
N THR A 59 13.93 12.69 0.20
CA THR A 59 13.92 11.65 -0.84
C THR A 59 12.58 10.91 -0.79
N VAL A 60 11.97 10.62 -1.95
CA VAL A 60 10.80 9.72 -1.98
C VAL A 60 11.31 8.30 -1.75
N ILE A 61 10.80 7.66 -0.70
CA ILE A 61 11.05 6.26 -0.42
C ILE A 61 9.79 5.49 -0.82
N ILE A 62 9.98 4.39 -1.53
CA ILE A 62 8.97 3.38 -1.78
C ILE A 62 9.52 2.06 -1.27
N GLU A 63 8.76 1.45 -0.39
CA GLU A 63 9.04 0.11 0.11
C GLU A 63 7.86 -0.80 -0.19
N ASP A 64 8.15 -2.08 -0.14
CA ASP A 64 7.29 -3.15 -0.62
C ASP A 64 7.38 -4.33 0.34
N VAL A 65 6.23 -4.82 0.80
CA VAL A 65 6.08 -5.94 1.75
C VAL A 65 4.88 -6.82 1.36
N ALA A 66 4.84 -8.06 1.84
CA ALA A 66 3.70 -8.94 1.71
C ALA A 66 3.27 -9.47 3.09
N TYR A 67 1.98 -9.34 3.39
CA TYR A 67 1.33 -9.95 4.55
C TYR A 67 0.46 -11.14 4.12
N PRO A 68 0.24 -12.14 4.97
CA PRO A 68 -0.83 -13.12 4.74
C PRO A 68 -2.18 -12.42 4.54
N ILE A 69 -2.97 -12.89 3.57
CA ILE A 69 -4.25 -12.26 3.20
C ILE A 69 -5.23 -12.30 4.38
N GLU A 70 -5.14 -13.33 5.21
CA GLU A 70 -6.00 -13.57 6.36
C GLU A 70 -5.86 -12.50 7.46
N CYS A 71 -4.71 -11.82 7.53
CA CYS A 71 -4.43 -10.78 8.52
C CYS A 71 -4.26 -9.38 7.89
N LEU A 72 -4.56 -9.24 6.60
CA LEU A 72 -4.27 -8.04 5.83
C LEU A 72 -4.95 -6.79 6.41
N ALA A 73 -6.18 -6.93 6.92
CA ALA A 73 -6.93 -5.82 7.52
C ALA A 73 -6.25 -5.31 8.80
N GLU A 74 -5.90 -6.22 9.71
CA GLU A 74 -5.19 -5.90 10.95
C GLU A 74 -3.80 -5.33 10.68
N ALA A 75 -3.05 -5.95 9.75
CA ALA A 75 -1.73 -5.50 9.33
C ALA A 75 -1.77 -4.09 8.72
N THR A 76 -2.79 -3.78 7.91
CA THR A 76 -3.00 -2.44 7.34
C THR A 76 -3.16 -1.39 8.45
N LEU A 77 -3.99 -1.68 9.46
CA LEU A 77 -4.22 -0.76 10.58
C LEU A 77 -2.97 -0.56 11.42
N GLU A 78 -2.18 -1.63 11.63
CA GLU A 78 -0.90 -1.54 12.32
C GLU A 78 0.09 -0.66 11.55
N LEU A 79 0.25 -0.87 10.24
CA LEU A 79 1.13 -0.08 9.40
C LEU A 79 0.73 1.41 9.40
N GLN A 80 -0.57 1.70 9.35
CA GLN A 80 -1.08 3.07 9.51
C GLN A 80 -0.74 3.68 10.88
N ASN A 81 -0.79 2.89 11.95
CA ASN A 81 -0.43 3.34 13.29
C ASN A 81 1.08 3.57 13.42
N LEU A 82 1.92 2.78 12.75
CA LEU A 82 3.37 3.02 12.66
C LEU A 82 3.66 4.36 11.98
N PHE A 83 3.01 4.67 10.86
CA PHE A 83 3.19 5.98 10.21
C PHE A 83 2.77 7.14 11.10
N LYS A 84 1.65 7.01 11.82
CA LYS A 84 1.22 8.03 12.80
C LYS A 84 2.22 8.16 13.95
N LYS A 85 2.74 7.06 14.48
CA LYS A 85 3.72 7.04 15.58
C LYS A 85 5.02 7.75 15.20
N TYR A 86 5.45 7.61 13.96
CA TYR A 86 6.68 8.18 13.43
C TYR A 86 6.48 9.48 12.62
N ASP A 87 5.28 10.05 12.65
CA ASP A 87 4.92 11.34 12.02
C ASP A 87 5.08 11.38 10.49
N TYR A 88 4.87 10.25 9.81
CA TYR A 88 4.77 10.18 8.34
C TYR A 88 3.31 10.39 7.91
N THR A 89 2.79 11.59 8.13
CA THR A 89 1.38 11.92 7.85
C THR A 89 1.04 11.96 6.36
N GLU A 90 2.05 12.09 5.50
CA GLU A 90 1.94 12.07 4.04
C GLU A 90 2.09 10.67 3.43
N ALA A 91 2.31 9.65 4.26
CA ALA A 91 2.50 8.28 3.78
C ALA A 91 1.26 7.75 3.05
N LEU A 92 1.48 7.13 1.90
CA LEU A 92 0.46 6.43 1.15
C LEU A 92 0.70 4.93 1.25
N ILE A 93 -0.38 4.15 1.39
CA ILE A 93 -0.38 2.69 1.25
C ILE A 93 -1.23 2.36 0.03
N PHE A 94 -0.70 1.55 -0.88
CA PHE A 94 -1.42 0.97 -2.01
C PHE A 94 -0.73 -0.32 -2.44
N GLY A 95 -1.38 -1.15 -3.25
CA GLY A 95 -0.72 -2.34 -3.77
C GLY A 95 -1.70 -3.36 -4.29
N HIS A 96 -1.23 -4.59 -4.33
CA HIS A 96 -1.92 -5.75 -4.83
C HIS A 96 -2.55 -6.50 -3.65
N ALA A 97 -3.63 -5.95 -3.11
CA ALA A 97 -4.25 -6.46 -1.88
C ALA A 97 -4.64 -7.94 -1.95
N LEU A 98 -5.04 -8.44 -3.12
CA LEU A 98 -5.37 -9.86 -3.32
C LEU A 98 -4.14 -10.79 -3.19
N GLU A 99 -2.94 -10.26 -3.35
CA GLU A 99 -1.67 -10.97 -3.22
C GLU A 99 -1.04 -10.72 -1.84
N GLY A 100 -1.76 -10.04 -0.93
CA GLY A 100 -1.23 -9.61 0.36
C GLY A 100 -0.14 -8.54 0.26
N ASN A 101 0.10 -8.03 -0.95
CA ASN A 101 1.24 -7.19 -1.25
C ASN A 101 0.89 -5.70 -1.12
N PHE A 102 1.66 -5.00 -0.28
CA PHE A 102 1.56 -3.56 -0.09
C PHE A 102 2.85 -2.85 -0.40
N HIS A 103 2.69 -1.76 -1.14
CA HIS A 103 3.65 -0.68 -1.23
C HIS A 103 3.26 0.43 -0.28
N PHE A 104 4.27 1.05 0.30
CA PHE A 104 4.07 2.30 1.00
C PHE A 104 5.12 3.32 0.61
N VAL A 105 4.68 4.57 0.53
CA VAL A 105 5.46 5.66 -0.07
C VAL A 105 5.39 6.88 0.84
N PHE A 106 6.55 7.43 1.19
CA PHE A 106 6.68 8.63 2.01
C PHE A 106 7.97 9.37 1.66
N THR A 107 8.23 10.48 2.36
CA THR A 107 9.40 11.31 2.10
C THR A 107 10.34 11.32 3.30
N GLN A 108 11.65 11.24 3.04
CA GLN A 108 12.64 11.12 4.09
C GLN A 108 13.82 12.06 3.88
N ASP A 109 14.15 12.89 4.88
CA ASP A 109 15.38 13.66 4.91
C ASP A 109 16.54 12.77 5.40
N PHE A 110 17.56 12.56 4.57
CA PHE A 110 18.78 11.82 4.94
C PHE A 110 19.96 12.74 5.29
N SER A 111 19.74 14.06 5.28
CA SER A 111 20.75 15.05 5.67
C SER A 111 20.73 15.36 7.17
N ASP A 112 19.61 15.10 7.86
CA ASP A 112 19.49 15.21 9.33
C ASP A 112 19.57 13.83 10.00
N ALA A 113 20.54 13.67 10.90
CA ALA A 113 20.74 12.44 11.65
C ALA A 113 19.53 12.02 12.51
N LYS A 114 18.72 12.99 12.98
CA LYS A 114 17.48 12.69 13.72
C LYS A 114 16.43 12.04 12.82
N GLU A 115 16.31 12.56 11.60
CA GLU A 115 15.39 12.07 10.59
C GLU A 115 15.81 10.67 10.13
N VAL A 116 17.11 10.44 9.92
CA VAL A 116 17.67 9.09 9.66
C VAL A 116 17.34 8.13 10.80
N LYS A 117 17.47 8.55 12.07
CA LYS A 117 17.17 7.68 13.20
C LYS A 117 15.67 7.38 13.33
N ARG A 118 14.81 8.36 13.03
CA ARG A 118 13.35 8.16 13.00
C ARG A 118 12.96 7.12 11.96
N TYR A 119 13.54 7.22 10.77
CA TYR A 119 13.36 6.26 9.68
C TYR A 119 13.83 4.86 10.05
N ASP A 120 15.04 4.74 10.61
CA ASP A 120 15.57 3.47 11.11
C ASP A 120 14.62 2.80 12.13
N ASN A 121 14.12 3.58 13.10
CA ASN A 121 13.18 3.06 14.09
C ASN A 121 11.84 2.60 13.45
N LEU A 122 11.30 3.35 12.48
CA LEU A 122 10.13 2.93 11.71
C LEU A 122 10.40 1.59 11.02
N MET A 123 11.50 1.47 10.28
CA MET A 123 11.80 0.27 9.51
C MET A 123 11.99 -0.97 10.40
N ASN A 124 12.62 -0.82 11.57
CA ASN A 124 12.72 -1.92 12.55
C ASN A 124 11.34 -2.41 13.03
N GLU A 125 10.39 -1.51 13.27
CA GLU A 125 9.03 -1.89 13.68
C GLU A 125 8.22 -2.47 12.52
N VAL A 126 8.39 -1.96 11.30
CA VAL A 126 7.78 -2.56 10.10
C VAL A 126 8.31 -3.98 9.90
N VAL A 127 9.62 -4.19 10.02
CA VAL A 127 10.24 -5.52 9.89
C VAL A 127 9.71 -6.47 10.96
N THR A 128 9.65 -6.01 12.21
CA THR A 128 9.08 -6.81 13.32
C THR A 128 7.62 -7.16 13.05
N SER A 129 6.82 -6.21 12.57
CA SER A 129 5.43 -6.43 12.19
C SER A 129 5.32 -7.50 11.11
N VAL A 130 6.00 -7.30 9.97
CA VAL A 130 5.89 -8.15 8.79
C VAL A 130 6.47 -9.54 9.06
N ALA A 131 7.78 -9.64 9.33
CA ALA A 131 8.49 -10.92 9.33
C ALA A 131 8.30 -11.70 10.63
N VAL A 132 8.22 -11.03 11.79
CA VAL A 132 8.17 -11.71 13.09
C VAL A 132 6.74 -11.94 13.56
N LYS A 133 5.89 -10.90 13.50
CA LYS A 133 4.53 -10.99 14.04
C LYS A 133 3.57 -11.66 13.07
N TYR A 134 3.59 -11.25 11.80
CA TYR A 134 2.65 -11.73 10.79
C TYR A 134 3.24 -12.81 9.88
N GLU A 135 4.51 -13.18 10.06
CA GLU A 135 5.22 -14.19 9.25
C GLU A 135 5.07 -13.93 7.73
N GLY A 136 5.04 -12.65 7.35
CA GLY A 136 5.01 -12.18 5.98
C GLY A 136 6.42 -12.03 5.40
N SER A 137 6.50 -11.49 4.18
CA SER A 137 7.77 -11.21 3.51
C SER A 137 8.07 -9.72 3.45
N LEU A 138 9.32 -9.39 3.73
CA LEU A 138 9.91 -8.06 3.67
C LEU A 138 10.10 -7.55 2.24
N LYS A 139 9.82 -8.39 1.22
CA LYS A 139 9.82 -8.04 -0.19
C LYS A 139 8.74 -8.82 -0.95
N ALA A 140 8.24 -8.23 -2.04
CA ALA A 140 7.36 -8.94 -2.96
C ALA A 140 7.81 -8.75 -4.41
N GLU A 141 7.38 -7.68 -5.08
CA GLU A 141 7.62 -7.46 -6.51
C GLU A 141 8.83 -6.58 -6.80
N HIS A 142 9.31 -5.83 -5.82
CA HIS A 142 10.47 -4.96 -5.97
C HIS A 142 11.64 -5.53 -5.15
N GLY A 143 12.69 -6.00 -5.85
CA GLY A 143 13.79 -6.75 -5.24
C GLY A 143 14.50 -6.07 -4.06
N THR A 144 15.33 -6.84 -3.35
CA THR A 144 15.95 -6.42 -2.09
C THR A 144 17.00 -5.32 -2.29
N GLY A 145 16.60 -4.07 -2.09
CA GLY A 145 17.48 -2.90 -2.11
C GLY A 145 18.39 -2.82 -0.87
N ARG A 146 19.34 -1.87 -0.89
CA ARG A 146 20.29 -1.67 0.23
C ARG A 146 19.61 -1.37 1.57
N ASN A 147 18.43 -0.76 1.53
CA ASN A 147 17.66 -0.45 2.72
C ASN A 147 17.28 -1.71 3.53
N MET A 148 17.10 -2.84 2.84
CA MET A 148 16.71 -4.10 3.46
C MET A 148 17.88 -5.02 3.79
N ALA A 149 19.10 -4.65 3.41
CA ALA A 149 20.28 -5.49 3.61
C ALA A 149 20.51 -5.84 5.09
N ALA A 150 20.19 -4.91 6.01
CA ALA A 150 20.34 -5.12 7.45
C ALA A 150 19.30 -6.10 8.04
N PHE A 151 18.25 -6.46 7.29
CA PHE A 151 17.13 -7.26 7.75
C PHE A 151 17.03 -8.63 7.08
N ILE A 152 17.99 -8.97 6.20
CA ILE A 152 17.98 -10.25 5.46
C ILE A 152 17.97 -11.47 6.40
N GLU A 153 18.63 -11.39 7.56
CA GLU A 153 18.67 -12.49 8.53
C GLU A 153 17.36 -12.69 9.30
N VAL A 154 16.41 -11.76 9.18
CA VAL A 154 15.10 -11.81 9.86
C VAL A 154 14.03 -12.47 8.97
N GLU A 155 14.27 -12.56 7.65
CA GLU A 155 13.51 -13.46 6.76
C GLU A 155 13.94 -14.92 6.92
#